data_AF-A0A6L9L3W8-F1
#
_entry.id   AF-A0A6L9L3W8-F1
#
_cell.length_a   1.000
_cell.length_b   1.000
_cell.length_c   1.000
_cell.angle_alpha   90.00
_cell.angle_beta   90.00
_cell.angle_gamma   90.00
#
_symmetry.space_group_name_H-M   'P 1'
#
loop_
_entity.id
_entity.type
_entity.pdbx_description
1 polymer ?
#
loop_
_entity_poly.entity_id
_entity_poly.type
_entity_poly.pdbx_seq_one_letter_code
_entity_poly.pdbx_strand_id
1 'polypeptide(L)'
;MSISIKTPEEIQHMRVACRLASEVLDFIAPFVKVGVTTGELNTLCHDYIVNVQHTIPAPLDYCPPGHTPYPGSVCTSVNHQVCHGIPGSKVLKNGDIVNIDVTVIKDG
;
A
#
# COMPACT_ATOMS: atom_id res chain seq x y z
N MET A 1 23.21 -9.55 -4.95
CA MET A 1 22.53 -8.41 -5.59
C MET A 1 23.55 -7.32 -5.81
N SER A 2 23.73 -6.83 -7.04
CA SER A 2 24.46 -5.60 -7.32
C SER A 2 23.57 -4.40 -7.03
N ILE A 3 24.15 -3.29 -6.57
CA ILE A 3 23.44 -2.03 -6.43
C ILE A 3 23.31 -1.41 -7.83
N SER A 4 22.08 -1.08 -8.23
CA SER A 4 21.83 -0.36 -9.48
C SER A 4 22.00 1.14 -9.27
N ILE A 5 22.84 1.78 -10.09
CA ILE A 5 22.97 3.25 -10.14
C ILE A 5 21.97 3.76 -11.19
N LYS A 6 20.92 4.43 -10.73
CA LYS A 6 19.85 4.95 -11.61
C LYS A 6 20.36 6.06 -12.52
N THR A 7 19.91 6.02 -13.77
CA THR A 7 20.04 7.10 -14.75
C THR A 7 19.15 8.29 -14.37
N PRO A 8 19.40 9.49 -14.93
CA PRO A 8 18.55 10.65 -14.69
C PRO A 8 17.06 10.41 -15.01
N GLU A 9 16.76 9.64 -16.06
CA GLU A 9 15.39 9.29 -16.47
C GLU A 9 14.71 8.38 -15.44
N GLU A 10 15.38 7.29 -15.03
CA GLU A 10 14.86 6.39 -13.99
C GLU A 10 14.61 7.13 -12.66
N ILE A 11 15.44 8.13 -12.32
CA ILE A 11 15.21 8.98 -11.15
C ILE A 11 13.92 9.79 -11.31
N GLN A 12 13.59 10.30 -12.50
CA GLN A 12 12.32 10.99 -12.73
C GLN A 12 11.12 10.06 -12.57
N HIS A 13 11.21 8.82 -13.09
CA HIS A 13 10.15 7.83 -12.89
C HIS A 13 9.96 7.50 -11.40
N MET A 14 11.05 7.31 -10.65
CA MET A 14 10.99 7.12 -9.19
C MET A 14 10.31 8.29 -8.49
N ARG A 15 10.59 9.55 -8.87
CA ARG A 15 9.94 10.72 -8.26
C ARG A 15 8.42 10.70 -8.46
N VAL A 16 7.96 10.30 -9.64
CA VAL A 16 6.53 10.19 -9.93
C VAL A 16 5.90 9.07 -9.11
N ALA A 17 6.48 7.86 -9.12
CA ALA A 17 5.97 6.72 -8.36
C ALA A 17 5.93 7.00 -6.85
N CYS A 18 7.00 7.56 -6.28
CA CYS A 18 7.05 7.91 -4.85
C CYS A 18 6.03 9.00 -4.48
N ARG A 19 5.82 10.00 -5.34
CA ARG A 19 4.77 11.01 -5.11
C ARG A 19 3.39 10.38 -5.11
N LEU A 20 3.09 9.52 -6.09
CA LEU A 20 1.80 8.82 -6.17
C LEU A 20 1.56 7.92 -4.96
N ALA A 21 2.57 7.20 -4.48
CA ALA A 21 2.47 6.41 -3.24
C ALA A 21 2.16 7.30 -2.01
N SER A 22 2.81 8.47 -1.90
CA SER A 22 2.54 9.45 -0.85
C SER A 22 1.10 9.98 -0.92
N GLU A 23 0.61 10.29 -2.12
CA GLU A 23 -0.76 10.78 -2.30
C GLU A 23 -1.82 9.75 -1.85
N VAL A 24 -1.57 8.44 -2.00
CA VAL A 24 -2.45 7.39 -1.47
C VAL A 24 -2.46 7.41 0.06
N LEU A 25 -1.30 7.61 0.70
CA LEU A 25 -1.21 7.72 2.17
C LEU A 25 -1.96 8.95 2.68
N ASP A 26 -1.82 10.10 2.00
CA ASP A 26 -2.57 11.32 2.33
C ASP A 26 -4.08 11.12 2.11
N PHE A 27 -4.45 10.46 1.01
CA PHE A 27 -5.85 10.15 0.69
C PHE A 27 -6.50 9.25 1.75
N ILE A 28 -5.81 8.21 2.23
CA ILE A 28 -6.42 7.25 3.17
C ILE A 28 -6.50 7.77 4.61
N ALA A 29 -5.61 8.68 5.00
CA ALA A 29 -5.53 9.22 6.36
C ALA A 29 -6.89 9.66 6.97
N PRO A 30 -7.76 10.43 6.29
CA PRO A 30 -9.07 10.83 6.85
C PRO A 30 -10.08 9.68 7.01
N PHE A 31 -9.81 8.49 6.47
CA PHE A 31 -10.67 7.30 6.59
C PHE A 31 -10.25 6.39 7.75
N VAL A 32 -9.06 6.57 8.32
CA VAL A 32 -8.58 5.83 9.49
C VAL A 32 -9.36 6.28 10.74
N LYS A 33 -10.49 5.62 10.99
CA LYS A 33 -11.45 5.96 12.04
C LYS A 33 -11.86 4.73 12.85
N VAL A 34 -12.30 4.94 14.08
CA VAL A 34 -12.87 3.87 14.90
C VAL A 34 -14.07 3.25 14.18
N GLY A 35 -14.12 1.92 14.13
CA GLY A 35 -15.21 1.18 13.50
C GLY A 35 -14.96 0.78 12.04
N VAL A 36 -13.98 1.35 11.35
CA VAL A 36 -13.60 0.91 9.99
C VAL A 36 -12.83 -0.40 10.05
N THR A 37 -13.06 -1.28 9.09
CA THR A 37 -12.25 -2.48 8.88
C THR A 37 -10.99 -2.17 8.09
N THR A 38 -9.92 -2.94 8.30
CA THR A 38 -8.74 -2.84 7.44
C THR A 38 -9.05 -3.21 5.99
N GLY A 39 -10.03 -4.09 5.76
CA GLY A 39 -10.55 -4.42 4.43
C GLY A 39 -11.16 -3.23 3.70
N GLU A 40 -11.98 -2.42 4.38
CA GLU A 40 -12.52 -1.17 3.80
C GLU A 40 -11.42 -0.17 3.45
N LEU A 41 -10.40 -0.03 4.32
CA LEU A 41 -9.24 0.83 4.02
C LEU A 41 -8.49 0.35 2.77
N ASN A 42 -8.29 -0.96 2.64
CA ASN A 42 -7.69 -1.55 1.45
C ASN A 42 -8.49 -1.28 0.18
N THR A 43 -9.82 -1.43 0.22
CA THR A 43 -10.68 -1.14 -0.94
C THR A 43 -10.58 0.31 -1.38
N LEU A 44 -10.60 1.26 -0.44
CA LEU A 44 -10.43 2.68 -0.73
C LEU A 44 -9.07 2.96 -1.38
N CYS A 45 -7.98 2.40 -0.84
CA CYS A 45 -6.65 2.53 -1.44
C CYS A 45 -6.60 1.90 -2.84
N HIS A 46 -7.14 0.70 -3.01
CA HIS A 46 -7.18 0.01 -4.30
C HIS A 46 -7.90 0.85 -5.36
N ASP A 47 -9.10 1.33 -5.04
CA ASP A 47 -9.91 2.12 -5.96
C ASP A 47 -9.20 3.44 -6.33
N TYR A 48 -8.54 4.08 -5.37
CA TYR A 48 -7.78 5.31 -5.65
C TYR A 48 -6.58 5.03 -6.56
N ILE A 49 -5.81 3.99 -6.28
CA ILE A 49 -4.64 3.56 -7.08
C ILE A 49 -5.08 3.24 -8.52
N VAL A 50 -6.11 2.41 -8.69
CA VAL A 50 -6.53 1.90 -10.01
C VAL A 50 -7.38 2.90 -10.79
N ASN A 51 -8.40 3.47 -10.14
CA ASN A 51 -9.42 4.26 -10.84
C ASN A 51 -9.12 5.75 -10.90
N VAL A 52 -8.29 6.27 -9.98
CA VAL A 52 -7.94 7.71 -9.94
C VAL A 52 -6.52 7.95 -10.45
N GLN A 53 -5.53 7.23 -9.91
CA GLN A 53 -4.13 7.41 -10.33
C GLN A 53 -3.78 6.64 -11.60
N HIS A 54 -4.60 5.66 -12.00
CA HIS A 54 -4.35 4.76 -13.13
C HIS A 54 -2.96 4.08 -13.00
N THR A 55 -2.70 3.52 -11.82
CA THR A 55 -1.49 2.79 -11.47
C THR A 55 -1.82 1.39 -10.95
N ILE A 56 -0.79 0.59 -10.68
CA ILE A 56 -0.95 -0.79 -10.22
C ILE A 56 -0.55 -0.88 -8.74
N PRO A 57 -1.38 -1.49 -7.86
CA PRO A 57 -1.00 -1.74 -6.48
C PRO A 57 0.04 -2.86 -6.42
N ALA A 58 1.29 -2.53 -6.09
CA ALA A 58 2.39 -3.49 -6.15
C ALA A 58 2.26 -4.70 -5.20
N PRO A 59 1.69 -4.57 -3.98
CA PRO A 59 1.52 -5.72 -3.09
C PRO A 59 0.54 -6.77 -3.62
N LEU A 60 -0.42 -6.38 -4.46
CA LEU A 60 -1.47 -7.29 -4.92
C LEU A 60 -0.85 -8.37 -5.82
N ASP A 61 -1.11 -9.63 -5.49
CA ASP A 61 -0.57 -10.82 -6.14
C ASP A 61 0.96 -10.92 -6.13
N TYR A 62 1.66 -10.09 -5.35
CA TYR A 62 3.10 -10.20 -5.17
C TYR A 62 3.44 -11.53 -4.51
N CYS A 63 4.23 -12.34 -5.21
CA CYS A 63 4.49 -13.74 -4.85
C CYS A 63 5.99 -14.08 -4.99
N PRO A 64 6.83 -13.75 -4.00
CA PRO A 64 8.21 -14.19 -3.97
C PRO A 64 8.31 -15.73 -3.98
N PRO A 65 9.41 -16.32 -4.50
CA PRO A 65 9.59 -17.76 -4.51
C PRO A 65 9.43 -18.37 -3.10
N GLY A 66 8.56 -19.37 -2.98
CA GLY A 66 8.28 -20.06 -1.71
C GLY A 66 7.20 -19.42 -0.84
N HIS A 67 6.51 -18.37 -1.33
CA HIS A 67 5.41 -17.72 -0.63
C HIS A 67 4.09 -17.87 -1.39
N THR A 68 2.97 -17.70 -0.68
CA THR A 68 1.64 -17.53 -1.28
C THR A 68 1.49 -16.09 -1.79
N PRO A 69 0.81 -15.85 -2.94
CA PRO A 69 0.52 -14.50 -3.40
C PRO A 69 -0.15 -13.65 -2.33
N TYR A 70 0.31 -12.42 -2.17
CA TYR A 70 -0.27 -11.49 -1.20
C TYR A 70 -1.62 -10.96 -1.71
N PRO A 71 -2.71 -11.04 -0.91
CA PRO A 71 -4.07 -10.81 -1.43
C PRO A 71 -4.54 -9.35 -1.33
N GLY A 72 -3.79 -8.47 -0.67
CA GLY A 72 -4.15 -7.07 -0.46
C GLY A 72 -3.44 -6.12 -1.43
N SER A 73 -4.02 -4.95 -1.68
CA SER A 73 -3.37 -3.87 -2.45
C SER A 73 -2.45 -3.00 -1.58
N VAL A 74 -2.65 -3.03 -0.27
CA VAL A 74 -1.81 -2.39 0.76
C VAL A 74 -1.66 -3.35 1.94
N CYS A 75 -0.65 -3.15 2.78
CA CYS A 75 -0.58 -3.85 4.06
C CYS A 75 -1.22 -3.01 5.16
N THR A 76 -1.91 -3.65 6.11
CA THR A 76 -2.47 -2.98 7.29
C THR A 76 -2.07 -3.73 8.56
N SER A 77 -1.18 -3.14 9.34
CA SER A 77 -0.57 -3.80 10.50
C SER A 77 -0.99 -3.11 11.80
N VAL A 78 -1.90 -3.74 12.55
CA VAL A 78 -2.50 -3.18 13.76
C VAL A 78 -1.79 -3.69 15.02
N ASN A 79 -1.37 -2.77 15.90
CA ASN A 79 -0.75 -3.03 17.19
C ASN A 79 0.49 -3.93 17.14
N HIS A 80 0.35 -5.22 17.50
CA HIS A 80 1.47 -6.17 17.58
C HIS A 80 1.86 -6.76 16.21
N GLN A 81 1.05 -6.54 15.18
CA GLN A 81 1.40 -6.91 13.82
C GLN A 81 2.57 -6.03 13.37
N VAL A 82 3.75 -6.63 13.18
CA VAL A 82 4.98 -5.89 12.88
C VAL A 82 4.93 -5.27 11.49
N CYS A 83 4.63 -6.08 10.48
CA CYS A 83 4.45 -5.66 9.10
C CYS A 83 3.59 -6.69 8.34
N HIS A 84 3.30 -6.41 7.08
CA HIS A 84 2.61 -7.31 6.14
C HIS A 84 1.26 -7.85 6.65
N GLY A 85 0.59 -7.14 7.55
CA GLY A 85 -0.76 -7.52 7.98
C GLY A 85 -1.73 -7.52 6.80
N ILE A 86 -2.45 -8.63 6.60
CA ILE A 86 -3.40 -8.78 5.50
C ILE A 86 -4.69 -8.01 5.85
N PRO A 87 -5.14 -7.07 5.01
CA PRO A 87 -6.42 -6.40 5.19
C PRO A 87 -7.60 -7.38 5.20
N GLY A 88 -8.59 -7.14 6.06
CA GLY A 88 -9.75 -8.03 6.18
C GLY A 88 -10.78 -7.54 7.20
N SER A 89 -11.42 -8.46 7.92
CA SER A 89 -12.50 -8.17 8.86
C SER A 89 -12.07 -7.50 10.17
N LYS A 90 -10.78 -7.16 10.33
CA LYS A 90 -10.26 -6.51 11.54
C LYS A 90 -10.78 -5.08 11.62
N VAL A 91 -11.66 -4.82 12.59
CA VAL A 91 -12.19 -3.48 12.91
C VAL A 91 -11.20 -2.71 13.79
N LEU A 92 -10.90 -1.46 13.41
CA LEU A 92 -10.10 -0.52 14.20
C LEU A 92 -10.86 -0.04 15.43
N LYS A 93 -10.18 -0.05 16.59
CA LYS A 93 -10.73 0.38 17.87
C LYS A 93 -10.08 1.68 18.34
N ASN A 94 -10.77 2.40 19.22
CA ASN A 94 -10.19 3.56 19.88
C ASN A 94 -8.92 3.15 20.65
N GLY A 95 -7.81 3.83 20.38
CA GLY A 95 -6.50 3.54 20.97
C GLY A 95 -5.64 2.54 20.20
N ASP A 96 -6.15 1.93 19.12
CA ASP A 96 -5.31 1.14 18.21
C ASP A 96 -4.31 2.06 17.49
N ILE A 97 -3.11 1.52 17.24
CA ILE A 97 -2.18 2.05 16.25
C ILE A 97 -2.24 1.16 15.01
N VAL A 98 -2.15 1.77 13.83
CA VAL A 98 -2.14 1.04 12.55
C VAL A 98 -1.05 1.61 11.64
N ASN A 99 -0.22 0.72 11.10
CA ASN A 99 0.65 1.00 9.97
C ASN A 99 -0.09 0.63 8.68
N ILE A 100 -0.05 1.52 7.68
CA ILE A 100 -0.52 1.27 6.33
C ILE A 100 0.70 1.36 5.40
N ASP A 101 1.02 0.27 4.73
CA ASP A 101 2.15 0.18 3.79
C ASP A 101 1.63 0.22 2.36
N VAL A 102 2.13 1.18 1.58
CA VAL A 102 1.66 1.48 0.23
C VAL A 102 2.83 1.40 -0.73
N THR A 103 2.63 0.67 -1.83
CA THR A 103 3.54 0.68 -2.97
C THR A 103 2.73 0.68 -4.26
N VAL A 104 3.11 1.55 -5.21
CA VAL A 104 2.48 1.65 -6.53
C VAL A 104 3.52 1.41 -7.63
N ILE A 105 3.09 0.83 -8.73
CA ILE A 105 3.90 0.70 -9.96
C ILE A 105 3.36 1.69 -11.00
N LYS A 106 4.25 2.52 -11.55
CA LYS A 106 3.95 3.51 -12.58
C LYS A 106 5.07 3.56 -13.61
N ASP A 107 4.74 3.21 -14.85
CA ASP A 107 5.64 3.28 -16.02
C ASP A 107 6.98 2.52 -15.83
N GLY A 108 6.95 1.42 -15.05
CA GLY A 108 8.10 0.58 -14.73
C GLY A 108 7.97 -0.12 -13.39
#